data_AF-A0A929W2D2-F1
#
_entry.id   AF-A0A929W2D2-F1
#
_cell.length_a   1.000
_cell.length_b   1.000
_cell.length_c   1.000
_cell.angle_alpha   90.00
_cell.angle_beta   90.00
_cell.angle_gamma   90.00
#
_symmetry.space_group_name_H-M   'P 1'
#
loop_
_entity.id
_entity.type
_entity.pdbx_description
1 polymer ?
#
loop_
_entity_poly.entity_id
_entity_poly.type
_entity_poly.pdbx_seq_one_letter_code
_entity_poly.pdbx_strand_id
1 'polypeptide(L)'
;MVKNGFRTRDFISLPIGGKKVILRMKVRRYKCKCADCDYDCQERISFAPGSHSYTRRFARYVVDLLKGMTLKDTAQLLGVSWDTIKEIHTHHLECQYVPPSLEGVDSIGIDEFAVRKGHVYKTIVVDLKSGRILHVGEDKAANALAGFWKRVRRKKLDIRYIATDLSAAFISSVLENCPNAVHVFDHFHVVKLMNEKLDEIRRAQYNMEKDINKRKVLKGTRYLLLRNGAD
;
A
#
# COMPACT_ATOMS: atom_id res chain seq x y z
N MET A 1 -29.37 29.67 -8.02
CA MET A 1 -29.87 28.93 -6.83
C MET A 1 -30.74 29.84 -5.96
N VAL A 2 -31.66 29.28 -5.17
CA VAL A 2 -32.50 29.99 -4.17
C VAL A 2 -32.34 29.36 -2.80
N LYS A 3 -32.55 30.14 -1.73
CA LYS A 3 -32.51 29.64 -0.35
C LYS A 3 -33.62 28.62 -0.13
N ASN A 4 -33.29 27.44 0.39
CA ASN A 4 -34.19 26.32 0.63
C ASN A 4 -34.13 25.86 2.10
N GLY A 5 -34.32 26.82 3.03
CA GLY A 5 -34.28 26.55 4.46
C GLY A 5 -32.88 26.29 5.03
N PHE A 6 -32.82 25.55 6.14
CA PHE A 6 -31.60 25.22 6.87
C PHE A 6 -31.61 23.76 7.32
N ARG A 7 -30.42 23.19 7.55
CA ARG A 7 -30.22 21.92 8.23
C ARG A 7 -29.30 22.13 9.43
N THR A 8 -29.69 21.64 10.60
CA THR A 8 -28.78 21.61 11.75
C THR A 8 -27.70 20.55 11.51
N ARG A 9 -26.44 20.94 11.65
CA ARG A 9 -25.29 20.03 11.54
C ARG A 9 -24.41 20.14 12.77
N ASP A 10 -23.88 18.99 13.14
CA ASP A 10 -22.93 18.81 14.23
C ASP A 10 -21.55 18.55 13.63
N PHE A 11 -20.55 19.34 14.04
CA PHE A 11 -19.17 19.23 13.59
C PHE A 11 -18.26 18.86 14.76
N ILE A 12 -17.51 17.78 14.60
CA ILE A 12 -16.48 17.39 15.58
C ILE A 12 -15.31 18.38 15.51
N SER A 13 -14.98 18.98 16.66
CA SER A 13 -13.89 19.94 16.81
C SER A 13 -12.78 19.37 17.69
N LEU A 14 -11.71 20.15 17.86
CA LEU A 14 -10.59 19.80 18.74
C LEU A 14 -11.10 19.53 20.17
N PRO A 15 -10.59 18.48 20.84
CA PRO A 15 -10.94 18.24 22.23
C PRO A 15 -10.43 19.38 23.12
N ILE A 16 -11.20 19.73 24.14
CA ILE A 16 -10.83 20.73 25.15
C ILE A 16 -10.80 20.03 26.51
N GLY A 17 -9.67 20.11 27.21
CA GLY A 17 -9.49 19.43 28.50
C GLY A 17 -9.72 17.91 28.42
N GLY A 18 -9.34 17.28 27.31
CA GLY A 18 -9.55 15.84 27.06
C GLY A 18 -11.00 15.45 26.73
N LYS A 19 -11.93 16.40 26.65
CA LYS A 19 -13.34 16.13 26.32
C LYS A 19 -13.62 16.41 24.86
N LYS A 20 -14.43 15.54 24.24
CA LYS A 20 -14.94 15.71 22.87
C LYS A 20 -15.78 16.98 22.77
N VAL A 21 -15.53 17.78 21.73
CA VAL A 21 -16.25 19.03 21.46
C VAL A 21 -17.02 18.91 20.16
N ILE A 22 -18.30 19.31 20.18
CA ILE A 22 -19.18 19.32 19.03
C ILE A 22 -19.70 20.74 18.80
N LEU A 23 -19.49 21.27 17.60
CA LEU A 23 -20.04 22.54 17.16
C LEU A 23 -21.36 22.27 16.43
N ARG A 24 -22.47 22.70 17.01
CA ARG A 24 -23.80 22.60 16.40
C ARG A 24 -24.19 23.92 15.76
N MET A 25 -24.53 23.91 14.48
CA MET A 25 -25.00 25.12 13.79
C MET A 25 -26.06 24.85 12.73
N LYS A 26 -26.82 25.89 12.40
CA LYS A 26 -27.78 25.88 11.30
C LYS A 26 -27.05 26.22 10.00
N VAL A 27 -27.05 25.28 9.06
CA VAL A 27 -26.37 25.39 7.76
C VAL A 27 -27.41 25.66 6.68
N ARG A 28 -27.25 26.75 5.93
CA ARG A 28 -28.17 27.15 4.87
C ARG A 28 -28.15 26.14 3.72
N ARG A 29 -29.33 25.80 3.20
CA ARG A 29 -29.48 25.01 1.97
C ARG A 29 -29.87 25.90 0.79
N TYR A 30 -29.45 25.50 -0.39
CA TYR A 30 -29.78 26.12 -1.66
C TYR A 30 -30.37 25.08 -2.61
N LYS A 31 -31.41 25.45 -3.37
CA LYS A 31 -31.97 24.62 -4.46
C LYS A 31 -31.72 25.30 -5.81
N CYS A 32 -31.56 24.50 -6.87
CA CYS A 32 -31.56 25.02 -8.24
C CYS A 32 -32.87 25.79 -8.52
N LYS A 33 -32.79 26.82 -9.37
CA LYS A 33 -33.98 27.59 -9.79
C LYS A 33 -34.73 26.92 -10.96
N CYS A 34 -34.06 26.04 -11.69
CA CYS A 34 -34.64 25.35 -12.84
C CYS A 34 -35.68 24.34 -12.36
N ALA A 35 -36.87 24.33 -12.99
CA ALA A 35 -37.98 23.46 -12.63
C ALA A 35 -37.65 21.97 -12.84
N ASP A 36 -36.87 21.66 -13.86
CA ASP A 36 -36.45 20.29 -14.22
C ASP A 36 -35.15 19.85 -13.52
N CYS A 37 -34.74 20.57 -12.47
CA CYS A 37 -33.47 20.31 -11.78
C CYS A 37 -33.67 20.18 -10.26
N ASP A 38 -33.54 18.96 -9.75
CA ASP A 38 -33.63 18.67 -8.31
C ASP A 38 -32.30 18.83 -7.55
N TYR A 39 -31.31 19.47 -8.17
CA TYR A 39 -30.04 19.75 -7.52
C TYR A 39 -30.23 20.64 -6.28
N ASP A 40 -29.71 20.15 -5.15
CA ASP A 40 -29.63 20.86 -3.89
C ASP A 40 -28.21 20.83 -3.32
N CYS A 41 -27.84 21.90 -2.61
CA CYS A 41 -26.55 21.96 -1.95
C CYS A 41 -26.62 22.73 -0.64
N GLN A 42 -25.57 22.59 0.16
CA GLN A 42 -25.40 23.34 1.41
C GLN A 42 -24.45 24.51 1.17
N GLU A 43 -24.56 25.55 2.00
CA GLU A 43 -23.53 26.60 2.00
C GLU A 43 -22.15 26.02 2.29
N ARG A 44 -21.13 26.62 1.68
CA ARG A 44 -19.75 26.24 1.96
C ARG A 44 -19.36 26.79 3.32
N ILE A 45 -19.11 25.88 4.25
CA ILE A 45 -18.61 26.23 5.57
C ILE A 45 -17.10 26.31 5.47
N SER A 46 -16.52 27.46 5.80
CA SER A 46 -15.07 27.62 5.70
C SER A 46 -14.38 26.55 6.56
N PHE A 47 -14.63 26.47 7.85
CA PHE A 47 -13.87 25.61 8.76
C PHE A 47 -14.10 24.08 8.61
N ALA A 48 -15.00 23.60 7.74
CA ALA A 48 -15.28 22.17 7.54
C ALA A 48 -15.04 21.76 6.07
N PRO A 49 -14.47 20.58 5.79
CA PRO A 49 -14.29 20.13 4.42
C PRO A 49 -15.64 19.61 3.86
N GLY A 50 -16.21 20.32 2.88
CA GLY A 50 -17.39 19.87 2.13
C GLY A 50 -18.56 19.39 2.99
N SER A 51 -18.99 18.16 2.75
CA SER A 51 -20.11 17.50 3.45
C SER A 51 -19.70 16.78 4.73
N HIS A 52 -18.41 16.78 5.11
CA HIS A 52 -17.94 16.05 6.30
C HIS A 52 -18.37 16.73 7.60
N SER A 53 -18.59 15.93 8.64
CA SER A 53 -19.07 16.37 9.97
C SER A 53 -17.95 16.58 10.98
N TYR A 54 -16.78 17.02 10.52
CA TYR A 54 -15.64 17.39 11.34
C TYR A 54 -14.99 18.68 10.83
N THR A 55 -14.28 19.39 11.71
CA THR A 55 -13.57 20.61 11.32
C THR A 55 -12.22 20.29 10.65
N ARG A 56 -11.74 21.19 9.79
CA ARG A 56 -10.40 21.10 9.18
C ARG A 56 -9.29 21.04 10.23
N ARG A 57 -9.46 21.74 11.37
CA ARG A 57 -8.52 21.69 12.50
C ARG A 57 -8.50 20.31 13.16
N PHE A 58 -9.67 19.70 13.35
CA PHE A 58 -9.77 18.34 13.85
C PHE A 58 -9.09 17.33 12.91
N ALA A 59 -9.34 17.42 11.60
CA ALA A 59 -8.69 16.55 10.62
C ALA A 59 -7.15 16.65 10.65
N ARG A 60 -6.60 17.88 10.76
CA ARG A 60 -5.16 18.08 10.91
C ARG A 60 -4.62 17.43 12.19
N TYR A 61 -5.31 17.62 13.31
CA TYR A 61 -4.93 17.04 14.59
C TYR A 61 -4.94 15.51 14.56
N VAL A 62 -5.93 14.91 13.90
CA VAL A 62 -5.97 13.46 13.65
C VAL A 62 -4.72 13.00 12.89
N VAL A 63 -4.37 13.68 11.79
CA VAL A 63 -3.16 13.36 11.00
C VAL A 63 -1.89 13.46 11.83
N ASP A 64 -1.78 14.46 12.70
CA ASP A 64 -0.62 14.61 13.58
C ASP A 64 -0.51 13.48 14.61
N LEU A 65 -1.63 13.01 15.17
CA LEU A 65 -1.66 11.86 16.08
C LEU A 65 -1.27 10.56 15.37
N LEU A 66 -1.70 10.36 14.13
CA LEU A 66 -1.39 9.16 13.34
C LEU A 66 0.09 8.98 13.01
N LYS A 67 0.93 9.99 13.25
CA LYS A 67 2.40 9.86 13.19
C LYS A 67 2.98 8.97 14.30
N GLY A 68 2.26 8.85 15.42
CA GLY A 68 2.71 8.07 16.60
C GLY A 68 1.67 7.09 17.16
N MET A 69 0.46 7.07 16.62
CA MET A 69 -0.65 6.24 17.13
C MET A 69 -1.31 5.44 16.01
N THR A 70 -1.92 4.31 16.36
CA THR A 70 -2.74 3.56 15.41
C THR A 70 -4.07 4.28 15.12
N LEU A 71 -4.70 3.94 14.00
CA LEU A 71 -6.06 4.43 13.67
C LEU A 71 -7.06 4.12 14.80
N LYS A 72 -6.93 2.95 15.44
CA LYS A 72 -7.84 2.49 16.50
C LYS A 72 -7.63 3.28 17.79
N ASP A 73 -6.39 3.47 18.21
CA ASP A 73 -6.09 4.21 19.44
C ASP A 73 -6.46 5.69 19.29
N THR A 74 -6.23 6.26 18.10
CA THR A 74 -6.65 7.63 17.78
C THR A 74 -8.17 7.78 17.82
N ALA A 75 -8.91 6.81 17.28
CA ALA A 75 -10.38 6.82 17.33
C ALA A 75 -10.90 6.73 18.77
N GLN A 76 -10.30 5.87 19.59
CA GLN A 76 -10.64 5.72 21.01
C GLN A 76 -10.32 6.99 21.80
N LEU A 77 -9.13 7.57 21.62
CA LEU A 77 -8.71 8.79 22.29
C LEU A 77 -9.65 9.98 21.99
N LEU A 78 -10.09 10.10 20.74
CA LEU A 78 -10.92 11.23 20.30
C LEU A 78 -12.43 10.97 20.42
N GLY A 79 -12.85 9.76 20.78
CA GLY A 79 -14.25 9.38 20.90
C GLY A 79 -15.01 9.46 19.58
N VAL A 80 -14.39 9.03 18.48
CA VAL A 80 -14.99 8.99 17.13
C VAL A 80 -14.91 7.58 16.54
N SER A 81 -15.65 7.32 15.46
CA SER A 81 -15.56 6.03 14.79
C SER A 81 -14.20 5.86 14.11
N TRP A 82 -13.74 4.60 14.07
CA TRP A 82 -12.54 4.24 13.31
C TRP A 82 -12.64 4.66 11.83
N ASP A 83 -13.82 4.51 11.22
CA ASP A 83 -14.05 4.92 9.84
C ASP A 83 -13.86 6.42 9.62
N THR A 84 -14.22 7.26 10.59
CA THR A 84 -13.99 8.71 10.51
C THR A 84 -12.49 9.02 10.46
N ILE A 85 -11.70 8.35 11.30
CA ILE A 85 -10.23 8.51 11.31
C ILE A 85 -9.64 7.99 10.01
N LYS A 86 -10.10 6.83 9.52
CA LYS A 86 -9.67 6.27 8.24
C LYS A 86 -9.99 7.21 7.08
N GLU A 87 -11.19 7.75 7.01
CA GLU A 87 -11.61 8.69 5.97
C GLU A 87 -10.73 9.94 5.96
N ILE A 88 -10.48 10.54 7.14
CA ILE A 88 -9.56 11.68 7.28
C ILE A 88 -8.17 11.32 6.77
N HIS A 89 -7.65 10.15 7.16
CA HIS A 89 -6.33 9.71 6.76
C HIS A 89 -6.23 9.45 5.25
N THR A 90 -7.20 8.74 4.67
CA THR A 90 -7.27 8.50 3.22
C THR A 90 -7.30 9.82 2.45
N HIS A 91 -8.19 10.74 2.84
CA HIS A 91 -8.28 12.05 2.20
C HIS A 91 -6.98 12.85 2.32
N HIS A 92 -6.31 12.79 3.47
CA HIS A 92 -4.99 13.40 3.65
C HIS A 92 -3.96 12.80 2.69
N LEU A 93 -3.88 11.47 2.60
CA LEU A 93 -2.95 10.78 1.71
C LEU A 93 -3.21 11.10 0.23
N GLU A 94 -4.48 11.15 -0.19
CA GLU A 94 -4.87 11.53 -1.56
C GLU A 94 -4.44 12.97 -1.91
N CYS A 95 -4.50 13.89 -0.94
CA CYS A 95 -4.07 15.27 -1.15
C CYS A 95 -2.54 15.43 -1.13
N GLN A 96 -1.82 14.60 -0.37
CA GLN A 96 -0.37 14.69 -0.24
C GLN A 96 0.39 13.98 -1.35
N TYR A 97 -0.10 12.81 -1.78
CA TYR A 97 0.61 11.95 -2.71
C TYR A 97 -0.02 12.01 -4.10
N VAL A 98 0.70 12.66 -5.01
CA VAL A 98 0.42 12.61 -6.46
C VAL A 98 1.00 11.31 -7.02
N PRO A 99 0.42 10.72 -8.09
CA PRO A 99 1.03 9.60 -8.78
C PRO A 99 2.51 9.87 -9.10
N PRO A 100 3.42 8.95 -8.76
CA PRO A 100 4.86 9.18 -8.89
C PRO A 100 5.24 9.42 -10.35
N SER A 101 6.16 10.37 -10.58
CA SER A 101 6.75 10.53 -11.91
C SER A 101 7.59 9.30 -12.24
N LEU A 102 7.58 8.94 -13.53
CA LEU A 102 8.40 7.86 -14.07
C LEU A 102 9.62 8.41 -14.84
N GLU A 103 9.82 9.72 -14.80
CA GLU A 103 10.87 10.40 -15.54
C GLU A 103 12.25 10.02 -14.99
N GLY A 104 13.17 9.67 -15.89
CA GLY A 104 14.52 9.23 -15.55
C GLY A 104 14.62 7.81 -14.97
N VAL A 105 13.53 7.05 -14.91
CA VAL A 105 13.55 5.66 -14.45
C VAL A 105 14.08 4.76 -15.57
N ASP A 106 15.20 4.08 -15.31
CA ASP A 106 15.81 3.08 -16.21
C ASP A 106 16.01 1.71 -15.56
N SER A 107 15.83 1.61 -14.24
CA SER A 107 16.10 0.41 -13.44
C SER A 107 14.94 0.16 -12.48
N ILE A 108 14.23 -0.95 -12.64
CA ILE A 108 13.03 -1.25 -11.84
C ILE A 108 13.11 -2.61 -11.16
N GLY A 109 12.52 -2.70 -9.97
CA GLY A 109 12.29 -3.94 -9.25
C GLY A 109 10.80 -4.28 -9.27
N ILE A 110 10.45 -5.54 -9.51
CA ILE A 110 9.08 -6.04 -9.45
C ILE A 110 9.04 -7.15 -8.41
N ASP A 111 8.14 -7.01 -7.42
CA ASP A 111 8.00 -7.97 -6.32
C ASP A 111 6.55 -8.09 -5.86
N GLU A 112 6.21 -9.18 -5.17
CA GLU A 112 4.92 -9.40 -4.52
C GLU A 112 5.04 -9.24 -2.99
N PHE A 113 4.23 -8.36 -2.41
CA PHE A 113 4.12 -8.24 -0.95
C PHE A 113 2.75 -8.69 -0.45
N ALA A 114 2.76 -9.39 0.69
CA ALA A 114 1.54 -9.86 1.33
C ALA A 114 0.87 -8.74 2.14
N VAL A 115 -0.29 -8.26 1.70
CA VAL A 115 -1.13 -7.31 2.46
C VAL A 115 -1.80 -8.01 3.64
N ARG A 116 -2.26 -9.24 3.42
CA ARG A 116 -2.74 -10.15 4.45
C ARG A 116 -2.10 -11.50 4.21
N LYS A 117 -1.22 -11.93 5.12
CA LYS A 117 -0.51 -13.22 5.04
C LYS A 117 -1.51 -14.34 4.69
N GLY A 118 -1.22 -15.06 3.62
CA GLY A 118 -2.03 -16.20 3.16
C GLY A 118 -3.24 -15.88 2.27
N HIS A 119 -3.61 -14.62 2.05
CA HIS A 119 -4.86 -14.27 1.34
C HIS A 119 -4.70 -13.26 0.22
N VAL A 120 -3.96 -12.16 0.44
CA VAL A 120 -3.89 -11.05 -0.52
C VAL A 120 -2.44 -10.66 -0.75
N TYR A 121 -2.00 -10.79 -1.99
CA TYR A 121 -0.68 -10.40 -2.48
C TYR A 121 -0.88 -9.25 -3.45
N LYS A 122 -0.05 -8.22 -3.33
CA LYS A 122 -0.04 -7.07 -4.24
C LYS A 122 1.31 -7.00 -4.92
N THR A 123 1.30 -6.64 -6.19
CA THR A 123 2.52 -6.45 -6.97
C THR A 123 3.01 -5.03 -6.78
N ILE A 124 4.29 -4.83 -6.49
CA ILE A 124 4.92 -3.50 -6.47
C ILE A 124 5.94 -3.37 -7.58
N VAL A 125 6.02 -2.17 -8.13
CA VAL A 125 7.14 -1.78 -8.99
C VAL A 125 7.86 -0.65 -8.30
N VAL A 126 9.17 -0.81 -8.10
CA VAL A 126 10.03 0.16 -7.42
C VAL A 126 11.14 0.63 -8.35
N ASP A 127 11.57 1.87 -8.18
CA ASP A 127 12.81 2.39 -8.77
C ASP A 127 13.99 1.83 -7.97
N LEU A 128 14.84 1.02 -8.60
CA LEU A 128 15.98 0.38 -7.91
C LEU A 128 17.05 1.38 -7.49
N LYS A 129 17.11 2.56 -8.12
CA LYS A 129 18.10 3.58 -7.77
C LYS A 129 17.64 4.43 -6.60
N SER A 130 16.37 4.86 -6.62
CA SER A 130 15.86 5.79 -5.62
C SER A 130 15.04 5.13 -4.50
N GLY A 131 14.67 3.87 -4.64
CA GLY A 131 13.75 3.17 -3.73
C GLY A 131 12.29 3.66 -3.77
N ARG A 132 11.90 4.48 -4.77
CA ARG A 132 10.54 5.02 -4.85
C ARG A 132 9.59 3.96 -5.39
N ILE A 133 8.40 3.87 -4.80
CA ILE A 133 7.32 3.04 -5.35
C ILE A 133 6.76 3.75 -6.59
N LEU A 134 6.84 3.10 -7.75
CA LEU A 134 6.35 3.59 -9.03
C LEU A 134 4.93 3.10 -9.35
N HIS A 135 4.60 1.92 -8.84
CA HIS A 135 3.31 1.28 -9.05
C HIS A 135 2.95 0.29 -7.95
N VAL A 136 1.65 0.17 -7.68
CA VAL A 136 1.08 -0.89 -6.85
C VAL A 136 -0.08 -1.48 -7.64
N GLY A 137 0.02 -2.76 -7.97
CA GLY A 137 -1.02 -3.55 -8.60
C GLY A 137 -1.79 -4.38 -7.56
N GLU A 138 -3.11 -4.43 -7.68
CA GLU A 138 -3.98 -5.05 -6.67
C GLU A 138 -4.11 -6.57 -6.81
N ASP A 139 -3.73 -7.12 -7.95
CA ASP A 139 -3.83 -8.53 -8.29
C ASP A 139 -2.47 -9.24 -8.31
N LYS A 140 -2.54 -10.58 -8.35
CA LYS A 140 -1.40 -11.44 -8.68
C LYS A 140 -1.16 -11.46 -10.19
N ALA A 141 0.09 -11.56 -10.60
CA ALA A 141 0.52 -11.80 -11.98
C ALA A 141 0.36 -10.63 -12.98
N ALA A 142 0.53 -10.94 -14.27
CA ALA A 142 0.72 -9.99 -15.38
C ALA A 142 -0.37 -8.92 -15.51
N ASN A 143 -1.62 -9.21 -15.12
CA ASN A 143 -2.72 -8.25 -15.14
C ASN A 143 -2.46 -7.05 -14.22
N ALA A 144 -1.79 -7.27 -13.09
CA ALA A 144 -1.43 -6.22 -12.14
C ALA A 144 -0.40 -5.24 -12.72
N LEU A 145 0.40 -5.66 -13.70
CA LEU A 145 1.42 -4.84 -14.35
C LEU A 145 0.94 -4.16 -15.63
N ALA A 146 -0.20 -4.56 -16.20
CA ALA A 146 -0.71 -4.01 -17.45
C ALA A 146 -0.86 -2.48 -17.41
N GLY A 147 -1.36 -1.96 -16.29
CA GLY A 147 -1.47 -0.51 -16.05
C GLY A 147 -0.12 0.19 -15.99
N PHE A 148 0.89 -0.45 -15.39
CA PHE A 148 2.25 0.06 -15.36
C PHE A 148 2.87 0.10 -16.77
N TRP A 149 2.84 -1.01 -17.50
CA TRP A 149 3.40 -1.10 -18.86
C TRP A 149 2.74 -0.11 -19.84
N LYS A 150 1.43 0.15 -19.69
CA LYS A 150 0.75 1.19 -20.48
C LYS A 150 1.34 2.58 -20.21
N ARG A 151 1.68 2.91 -18.96
CA ARG A 151 2.34 4.19 -18.61
C ARG A 151 3.76 4.26 -19.15
N VAL A 152 4.52 3.16 -19.06
CA VAL A 152 5.88 3.04 -19.62
C VAL A 152 5.87 3.31 -21.13
N ARG A 153 5.00 2.62 -21.89
CA ARG A 153 4.84 2.84 -23.33
C ARG A 153 4.42 4.27 -23.67
N ARG A 154 3.43 4.80 -22.96
CA ARG A 154 2.93 6.17 -23.20
C ARG A 154 4.02 7.22 -22.98
N LYS A 155 4.90 7.02 -22.00
CA LYS A 155 6.03 7.92 -21.69
C LYS A 155 7.31 7.60 -22.45
N LYS A 156 7.33 6.56 -23.30
CA LYS A 156 8.51 6.09 -24.05
C LYS A 156 9.75 5.93 -23.16
N LEU A 157 9.58 5.34 -21.98
CA LEU A 157 10.69 5.12 -21.06
C LEU A 157 11.61 4.01 -21.58
N ASP A 158 12.90 4.26 -21.50
CA ASP A 158 13.95 3.28 -21.79
C ASP A 158 14.32 2.55 -20.49
N ILE A 159 13.61 1.45 -20.21
CA ILE A 159 13.91 0.58 -19.07
C ILE A 159 15.02 -0.38 -19.48
N ARG A 160 16.18 -0.26 -18.84
CA ARG A 160 17.40 -1.02 -19.15
C ARG A 160 17.60 -2.22 -18.25
N TYR A 161 17.21 -2.11 -16.98
CA TYR A 161 17.40 -3.15 -15.98
C TYR A 161 16.09 -3.45 -15.26
N ILE A 162 15.76 -4.73 -15.16
CA ILE A 162 14.56 -5.18 -14.46
C ILE A 162 14.97 -6.30 -13.50
N ALA A 163 14.74 -6.11 -12.21
CA ALA A 163 14.92 -7.14 -11.20
C ALA A 163 13.58 -7.75 -10.81
N THR A 164 13.43 -9.07 -10.87
CA THR A 164 12.21 -9.76 -10.39
C THR A 164 12.56 -11.01 -9.61
N ASP A 165 11.57 -11.60 -8.93
CA ASP A 165 11.67 -12.98 -8.48
C ASP A 165 11.69 -13.97 -9.68
N LEU A 166 11.71 -15.28 -9.37
CA LEU A 166 11.74 -16.37 -10.36
C LEU A 166 10.33 -16.74 -10.89
N SER A 167 9.32 -15.90 -10.72
CA SER A 167 7.95 -16.14 -11.18
C SER A 167 7.88 -16.16 -12.71
N ALA A 168 7.36 -17.26 -13.27
CA ALA A 168 7.11 -17.39 -14.70
C ALA A 168 6.21 -16.27 -15.25
N ALA A 169 5.27 -15.77 -14.43
CA ALA A 169 4.39 -14.68 -14.83
C ALA A 169 5.14 -13.35 -15.00
N PHE A 170 6.10 -13.05 -14.11
CA PHE A 170 6.93 -11.84 -14.24
C PHE A 170 7.94 -11.97 -15.36
N ILE A 171 8.58 -13.13 -15.50
CA ILE A 171 9.48 -13.41 -16.64
C ILE A 171 8.75 -13.19 -17.96
N SER A 172 7.57 -13.79 -18.14
CA SER A 172 6.76 -13.60 -19.33
C SER A 172 6.39 -12.12 -19.55
N SER A 173 5.98 -11.43 -18.48
CA SER A 173 5.60 -10.02 -18.56
C SER A 173 6.77 -9.11 -18.97
N VAL A 174 7.96 -9.37 -18.44
CA VAL A 174 9.18 -8.61 -18.77
C VAL A 174 9.59 -8.84 -20.22
N LEU A 175 9.64 -10.10 -20.66
CA LEU A 175 10.02 -10.45 -22.04
C LEU A 175 9.06 -9.86 -23.08
N GLU A 176 7.76 -9.81 -22.78
CA GLU A 176 6.75 -9.22 -23.67
C GLU A 176 6.85 -7.69 -23.75
N ASN A 177 7.11 -7.01 -22.62
CA ASN A 177 6.99 -5.55 -22.54
C ASN A 177 8.33 -4.82 -22.70
N CYS A 178 9.45 -5.45 -22.36
CA CYS A 178 10.80 -4.89 -22.37
C CYS A 178 11.83 -5.95 -22.84
N PRO A 179 11.74 -6.43 -24.10
CA PRO A 179 12.60 -7.51 -24.59
C PRO A 179 14.09 -7.17 -24.63
N ASN A 180 14.44 -5.88 -24.70
CA ASN A 180 15.82 -5.40 -24.74
C ASN A 180 16.39 -5.10 -23.34
N ALA A 181 15.58 -5.21 -22.28
CA ALA A 181 16.05 -4.94 -20.92
C ALA A 181 16.84 -6.15 -20.39
N VAL A 182 17.88 -5.87 -19.60
CA VAL A 182 18.59 -6.89 -18.85
C VAL A 182 17.70 -7.34 -17.69
N HIS A 183 17.23 -8.57 -17.78
CA HIS A 183 16.45 -9.21 -16.72
C HIS A 183 17.37 -9.86 -15.69
N VAL A 184 17.34 -9.37 -14.47
CA VAL A 184 18.11 -9.85 -13.32
C VAL A 184 17.18 -10.56 -12.35
N PHE A 185 17.60 -11.71 -11.83
CA PHE A 185 16.86 -12.39 -10.77
C PHE A 185 17.31 -11.89 -9.40
N ASP A 186 16.35 -11.69 -8.51
CA ASP A 186 16.63 -11.31 -7.13
C ASP A 186 17.47 -12.41 -6.43
N HIS A 187 18.64 -11.99 -5.94
CA HIS A 187 19.58 -12.83 -5.22
C HIS A 187 18.95 -13.53 -4.01
N PHE A 188 18.05 -12.86 -3.28
CA PHE A 188 17.38 -13.48 -2.12
C PHE A 188 16.59 -14.72 -2.52
N HIS A 189 15.83 -14.65 -3.61
CA HIS A 189 15.02 -15.76 -4.11
C HIS A 189 15.88 -16.92 -4.61
N VAL A 190 17.00 -16.63 -5.27
CA VAL A 190 17.96 -17.65 -5.72
C VAL A 190 18.60 -18.37 -4.54
N VAL A 191 19.10 -17.64 -3.54
CA VAL A 191 19.72 -18.22 -2.34
C VAL A 191 18.70 -19.03 -1.54
N LYS A 192 17.47 -18.51 -1.40
CA LYS A 192 16.38 -19.22 -0.74
C LYS A 192 16.10 -20.57 -1.41
N LEU A 193 16.03 -20.60 -2.75
CA LEU A 193 15.81 -21.85 -3.50
C LEU A 193 16.94 -22.86 -3.27
N MET A 194 18.20 -22.41 -3.28
CA MET A 194 19.35 -23.26 -3.00
C MET A 194 19.29 -23.83 -1.57
N ASN A 195 19.00 -22.99 -0.59
CA ASN A 195 18.85 -23.39 0.81
C ASN A 195 17.73 -24.40 1.02
N GLU A 196 16.59 -24.22 0.35
CA GLU A 196 15.47 -25.17 0.38
C GLU A 196 15.89 -26.53 -0.21
N LYS A 197 16.60 -26.55 -1.34
CA LYS A 197 17.11 -27.79 -1.94
C LYS A 197 18.14 -28.49 -1.08
N LEU A 198 19.04 -27.75 -0.43
CA LEU A 198 19.98 -28.34 0.54
C LEU A 198 19.24 -28.99 1.71
N ASP A 199 18.20 -28.34 2.26
CA ASP A 199 17.42 -28.93 3.35
C ASP A 199 16.59 -30.15 2.88
N GLU A 200 16.07 -30.16 1.65
CA GLU A 200 15.42 -31.33 1.05
C GLU A 200 16.37 -32.53 0.95
N ILE A 201 17.57 -32.33 0.41
CA ILE A 201 18.58 -33.40 0.29
C ILE A 201 18.96 -33.93 1.67
N ARG A 202 19.19 -33.03 2.63
CA ARG A 202 19.49 -33.40 4.02
C ARG A 202 18.36 -34.24 4.64
N ARG A 203 17.09 -33.87 4.42
CA ARG A 203 15.93 -34.65 4.88
C ARG A 203 15.85 -36.01 4.20
N ALA A 204 16.11 -36.08 2.90
CA ALA A 204 16.14 -37.35 2.16
C ALA A 204 17.21 -38.29 2.71
N GLN A 205 18.43 -37.79 2.93
CA GLN A 205 19.52 -38.55 3.54
C GLN A 205 19.17 -39.02 4.96
N TYR A 206 18.58 -38.15 5.79
CA TYR A 206 18.13 -38.52 7.14
C TYR A 206 17.13 -39.69 7.12
N ASN A 207 16.20 -39.70 6.16
CA ASN A 207 15.19 -40.75 6.03
C ASN A 207 15.78 -42.08 5.54
N MET A 208 16.77 -42.04 4.64
CA MET A 208 17.45 -43.23 4.11
C MET A 208 18.43 -43.85 5.10
N GLU A 209 19.05 -43.04 5.95
CA GLU A 209 20.01 -43.50 6.95
C GLU A 209 19.33 -44.41 7.98
N LYS A 210 19.94 -45.53 8.34
CA LYS A 210 19.40 -46.48 9.34
C LYS A 210 20.07 -46.32 10.71
N ASP A 211 21.28 -45.75 10.72
CA ASP A 211 22.04 -45.50 11.94
C ASP A 211 21.51 -44.27 12.71
N ILE A 212 21.13 -44.49 13.97
CA ILE A 212 20.58 -43.47 14.87
C ILE A 212 21.61 -42.35 15.13
N ASN A 213 22.90 -42.67 15.24
CA ASN A 213 23.95 -41.68 15.51
C ASN A 213 24.17 -40.77 14.29
N LYS A 214 24.23 -41.35 13.09
CA LYS A 214 24.34 -40.58 11.84
C LYS A 214 23.10 -39.71 11.59
N ARG A 215 21.91 -40.21 11.91
CA ARG A 215 20.67 -39.42 11.90
C ARG A 215 20.73 -38.19 12.82
N LYS A 216 21.27 -38.33 14.03
CA LYS A 216 21.45 -37.19 14.96
C LYS A 216 22.38 -36.13 14.37
N VAL A 217 23.48 -36.54 13.73
CA VAL A 217 24.40 -35.61 13.04
C VAL A 217 23.68 -34.87 11.91
N LEU A 218 22.99 -35.57 11.01
CA LEU A 218 22.23 -34.95 9.90
C LEU A 218 21.12 -33.99 10.36
N LYS A 219 20.56 -34.22 11.55
CA LYS A 219 19.61 -33.29 12.16
C LYS A 219 20.30 -32.04 12.72
N GLY A 220 21.48 -32.21 13.33
CA GLY A 220 22.28 -31.12 13.91
C GLY A 220 23.00 -30.23 12.89
N THR A 221 23.32 -30.74 11.69
CA THR A 221 24.07 -30.00 10.65
C THR A 221 23.23 -28.98 9.88
N ARG A 222 21.92 -28.91 10.08
CA ARG A 222 21.03 -28.00 9.32
C ARG A 222 21.54 -26.55 9.30
N TYR A 223 21.86 -25.99 10.45
CA TYR A 223 22.33 -24.59 10.53
C TYR A 223 23.75 -24.42 10.00
N LEU A 224 24.60 -25.45 10.10
CA LEU A 224 25.96 -25.42 9.56
C LEU A 224 25.94 -25.41 8.03
N LEU A 225 24.98 -26.13 7.41
CA LEU A 225 24.81 -26.19 5.96
C LEU A 225 24.16 -24.93 5.37
N LEU A 226 23.38 -24.21 6.17
CA LEU A 226 22.62 -23.03 5.73
C LEU A 226 23.29 -21.70 6.10
N ARG A 227 24.42 -21.74 6.83
CA ARG A 227 25.20 -20.55 7.21
C ARG A 227 26.17 -20.20 6.08
N ASN A 228 26.37 -18.91 5.84
CA ASN A 228 27.48 -18.44 5.00
C ASN A 228 28.79 -18.65 5.77
N GLY A 229 29.74 -19.39 5.20
CA GLY A 229 30.99 -19.75 5.89
C GLY A 229 31.93 -18.58 6.22
N ALA A 230 31.59 -17.36 5.82
CA ALA A 230 32.36 -16.14 6.09
C ALA A 230 31.83 -15.31 7.28
N ASP A 231 30.74 -15.74 7.93
CA ASP A 231 30.18 -15.13 9.15
C ASP A 231 30.61 -15.87 10.42
#